data_AF-A0A367S1P4-F1
#
_entry.id   AF-A0A367S1P4-F1
#
_cell.length_a   1.000
_cell.length_b   1.000
_cell.length_c   1.000
_cell.angle_alpha   90.00
_cell.angle_beta   90.00
_cell.angle_gamma   90.00
#
_symmetry.space_group_name_H-M   'P 1'
#
loop_
_entity.id
_entity.type
_entity.pdbx_description
1 polymer ?
#
loop_
_entity_poly.entity_id
_entity_poly.type
_entity_poly.pdbx_seq_one_letter_code
_entity_poly.pdbx_strand_id
1 'polypeptide(L)'
;MKYQKQALLGLLGLGLIISPWLSKLPAQFKTYNSGITIRESEELERIKAEQRAATADKINSLGVMPSFRKLRLRDYLDSFRHNPRPDTTGYLEDETIFVYDSTGKCVGRIEARQWLWKYRFKNACFNSPLYQSSQG
;
A
#
# COMPACT_ATOMS: atom_id res chain seq x y z
N MET A 1 -7.94 61.07 -42.12
CA MET A 1 -8.33 59.77 -41.56
C MET A 1 -9.84 59.71 -41.34
N LYS A 2 -10.66 59.34 -42.34
CA LYS A 2 -12.15 59.44 -42.24
C LYS A 2 -12.88 58.13 -41.89
N TYR A 3 -12.22 56.96 -41.93
CA TYR A 3 -12.87 55.66 -41.75
C TYR A 3 -12.49 54.89 -40.47
N GLN A 4 -11.56 55.42 -39.66
CA GLN A 4 -11.09 54.74 -38.45
C GLN A 4 -12.19 54.49 -37.41
N LYS A 5 -13.11 55.45 -37.23
CA LYS A 5 -14.20 55.32 -36.24
C LYS A 5 -15.23 54.26 -36.65
N GLN A 6 -15.51 54.13 -37.95
CA GLN A 6 -16.44 53.12 -38.48
C GLN A 6 -15.82 51.72 -38.47
N ALA A 7 -14.52 51.60 -38.80
CA ALA A 7 -13.79 50.34 -38.71
C ALA A 7 -13.69 49.83 -37.26
N LEU A 8 -13.51 50.73 -36.29
CA LEU A 8 -13.47 50.38 -34.86
C LEU A 8 -14.83 49.84 -34.37
N LEU A 9 -15.93 50.46 -34.79
CA LEU A 9 -17.29 50.01 -34.46
C LEU A 9 -17.61 48.65 -35.10
N GLY A 10 -17.17 48.42 -36.33
CA GLY A 10 -17.32 47.12 -37.01
C GLY A 10 -16.55 46.00 -36.31
N LEU A 11 -15.32 46.27 -35.85
CA LEU A 11 -14.52 45.31 -35.09
C LEU A 11 -15.10 45.01 -33.71
N LEU A 12 -15.62 46.02 -33.01
CA LEU A 12 -16.31 45.83 -31.73
C LEU A 12 -17.60 45.00 -31.90
N GLY A 13 -18.37 45.25 -32.97
CA GLY A 13 -19.56 44.46 -33.30
C GLY A 13 -19.23 43.00 -33.58
N LEU A 14 -18.20 42.73 -34.38
CA LEU A 14 -17.71 41.37 -34.64
C LEU A 14 -17.20 40.69 -33.36
N GLY A 15 -16.47 41.42 -32.51
CA GLY A 15 -16.00 40.92 -31.22
C GLY A 15 -17.16 40.48 -30.31
N LEU A 16 -18.25 41.24 -30.27
CA LEU A 16 -19.43 40.91 -29.46
C LEU A 16 -20.18 39.70 -30.00
N ILE A 17 -20.25 39.50 -31.32
CA ILE A 17 -20.89 38.34 -31.96
C ILE A 17 -20.07 37.06 -31.73
N ILE A 18 -18.74 37.14 -31.69
CA ILE A 18 -17.85 35.97 -31.52
C ILE A 18 -17.64 35.63 -30.04
N SER A 19 -17.80 36.60 -29.11
CA SER A 19 -17.57 36.41 -27.67
C SER A 19 -18.36 35.26 -27.00
N PRO A 20 -19.63 34.95 -27.36
CA PRO A 20 -20.38 33.87 -26.71
C PRO A 20 -19.88 32.48 -27.12
N TRP A 21 -19.17 32.38 -28.26
CA TRP A 21 -18.61 31.13 -28.76
C TRP A 21 -17.23 30.85 -28.13
N LEU A 22 -16.41 31.89 -27.97
CA LEU A 22 -15.08 31.76 -27.34
C LEU A 22 -15.16 31.39 -25.86
N SER A 23 -16.17 31.90 -25.14
CA SER A 23 -16.36 31.60 -23.71
C SER A 23 -16.76 30.14 -23.43
N LYS A 24 -17.33 29.43 -24.40
CA LYS A 24 -17.75 28.02 -24.26
C LYS A 24 -16.64 27.01 -24.54
N LEU A 25 -15.59 27.40 -25.27
CA LEU A 25 -14.44 26.55 -25.58
C LEU A 25 -13.67 26.05 -24.34
N PRO A 26 -13.29 26.87 -23.35
CA PRO A 26 -12.49 26.40 -22.21
C PRO A 26 -13.22 25.38 -21.33
N ALA A 27 -14.55 25.41 -21.28
CA ALA A 27 -15.35 24.45 -20.52
C ALA A 27 -15.36 23.05 -21.17
N GLN A 28 -15.39 22.99 -22.50
CA GLN A 28 -15.38 21.75 -23.27
C GLN A 28 -14.04 21.02 -23.13
N PHE A 29 -12.91 21.75 -23.17
CA PHE A 29 -11.57 21.18 -22.99
C PHE A 29 -11.34 20.64 -21.57
N LYS A 30 -11.82 21.35 -20.53
CA LYS A 30 -11.70 20.87 -19.15
C LYS A 30 -12.43 19.55 -18.94
N THR A 31 -13.65 19.44 -19.49
CA THR A 31 -14.49 18.23 -19.37
C THR A 31 -13.91 17.03 -20.13
N TYR A 32 -13.31 17.28 -21.30
CA TYR A 32 -12.65 16.24 -22.10
C TYR A 32 -11.38 15.71 -21.42
N ASN A 33 -10.51 16.60 -20.92
CA ASN A 33 -9.29 16.20 -20.22
C ASN A 33 -9.57 15.47 -18.89
N SER A 34 -10.62 15.88 -18.15
CA SER A 34 -11.06 15.12 -16.97
C SER A 34 -11.62 13.74 -17.34
N GLY A 35 -12.30 13.62 -18.49
CA GLY A 35 -12.82 12.33 -18.96
C GLY A 35 -11.74 11.34 -19.35
N ILE A 36 -10.64 11.81 -19.96
CA ILE A 36 -9.49 10.97 -20.32
C ILE A 36 -8.74 10.49 -19.07
N THR A 37 -8.44 11.40 -18.14
CA THR A 37 -7.71 11.05 -16.91
C THR A 37 -8.49 10.07 -16.02
N ILE A 38 -9.82 10.18 -15.96
CA ILE A 38 -10.65 9.21 -15.23
C ILE A 38 -10.56 7.82 -15.88
N ARG A 39 -10.67 7.73 -17.21
CA ARG A 39 -10.57 6.44 -17.93
C ARG A 39 -9.20 5.78 -17.77
N GLU A 40 -8.12 6.55 -17.88
CA GLU A 40 -6.76 6.02 -17.67
C GLU A 40 -6.57 5.54 -16.22
N SER A 41 -7.11 6.25 -15.22
CA SER A 41 -7.02 5.81 -13.83
C SER A 41 -7.80 4.51 -13.57
N GLU A 42 -8.97 4.34 -14.19
CA GLU A 42 -9.79 3.14 -14.05
C GLU A 42 -9.13 1.90 -14.69
N GLU A 43 -8.51 2.06 -15.87
CA GLU A 43 -7.76 0.98 -16.53
C GLU A 43 -6.54 0.55 -15.70
N LEU A 44 -5.84 1.51 -15.09
CA LEU A 44 -4.68 1.22 -14.24
C LEU A 44 -5.08 0.51 -12.92
N GLU A 45 -6.24 0.85 -12.36
CA GLU A 45 -6.81 0.14 -11.21
C GLU A 45 -7.22 -1.28 -11.56
N ARG A 46 -7.84 -1.51 -12.74
CA ARG A 46 -8.16 -2.85 -13.22
C ARG A 46 -6.91 -3.71 -13.40
N ILE A 47 -5.85 -3.18 -14.03
CA ILE A 47 -4.58 -3.89 -14.20
C ILE A 47 -3.95 -4.24 -12.84
N LYS A 48 -3.97 -3.31 -11.88
CA LYS A 48 -3.48 -3.60 -10.51
C LYS A 48 -4.30 -4.68 -9.81
N ALA A 49 -5.62 -4.69 -9.99
CA ALA A 49 -6.50 -5.71 -9.43
C ALA A 49 -6.21 -7.09 -10.04
N GLU A 50 -6.03 -7.16 -11.36
CA GLU A 50 -5.66 -8.38 -12.08
C GLU A 50 -4.28 -8.91 -11.64
N GLN A 51 -3.29 -8.04 -11.49
CA GLN A 51 -1.98 -8.42 -10.98
C GLN A 51 -2.04 -8.95 -9.54
N ARG A 52 -2.85 -8.32 -8.68
CA ARG A 52 -3.07 -8.79 -7.30
C ARG A 52 -3.76 -10.16 -7.27
N ALA A 53 -4.77 -10.37 -8.11
CA ALA A 53 -5.46 -11.64 -8.24
C ALA A 53 -4.53 -12.74 -8.74
N ALA A 54 -3.80 -12.50 -9.84
CA ALA A 54 -2.84 -13.45 -10.38
C ALA A 54 -1.70 -13.77 -9.40
N THR A 55 -1.25 -12.78 -8.63
CA THR A 55 -0.25 -12.98 -7.57
C THR A 55 -0.84 -13.81 -6.41
N ALA A 56 -2.07 -13.55 -6.00
CA ALA A 56 -2.77 -14.32 -4.97
C ALA A 56 -2.99 -15.79 -5.39
N ASP A 57 -3.42 -16.03 -6.63
CA ASP A 57 -3.59 -17.38 -7.17
C ASP A 57 -2.26 -18.12 -7.30
N LYS A 58 -1.19 -17.40 -7.65
CA LYS A 58 0.16 -17.99 -7.68
C LYS A 58 0.67 -18.32 -6.27
N ILE A 59 0.41 -17.47 -5.27
CA ILE A 59 0.71 -17.76 -3.86
C ILE A 59 -0.08 -18.97 -3.36
N ASN A 60 -1.37 -19.05 -3.71
CA ASN A 60 -2.26 -20.15 -3.32
C ASN A 60 -1.87 -21.48 -3.98
N SER A 61 -1.60 -21.48 -5.29
CA SER A 61 -1.17 -22.67 -6.05
C SER A 61 0.23 -23.15 -5.68
N LEU A 62 1.10 -22.26 -5.19
CA LEU A 62 2.38 -22.66 -4.59
C LEU A 62 2.22 -23.26 -3.19
N GLY A 63 1.03 -23.22 -2.58
CA GLY A 63 0.78 -23.69 -1.21
C GLY A 63 1.54 -22.92 -0.14
N VAL A 64 2.22 -21.84 -0.51
CA VAL A 64 3.00 -20.99 0.39
C VAL A 64 2.08 -19.88 0.86
N MET A 65 1.19 -20.15 1.82
CA MET A 65 0.70 -19.05 2.64
C MET A 65 1.92 -18.47 3.37
N PRO A 66 2.24 -17.16 3.23
CA PRO A 66 3.29 -16.56 4.05
C PRO A 66 2.76 -16.44 5.48
N SER A 67 2.73 -17.56 6.22
CA SER A 67 2.22 -17.65 7.59
C SER A 67 3.24 -17.22 8.65
N PHE A 68 4.35 -16.59 8.25
CA PHE A 68 5.33 -16.06 9.19
C PHE A 68 4.96 -14.64 9.61
N ARG A 69 3.95 -14.46 10.48
CA ARG A 69 3.82 -13.17 11.16
C ARG A 69 5.00 -13.04 12.14
N LYS A 70 5.59 -11.84 12.19
CA LYS A 70 6.69 -11.52 13.11
C LYS A 70 6.09 -10.76 14.29
N LEU A 71 6.30 -11.21 15.52
CA LEU A 71 5.91 -10.50 16.72
C LEU A 71 7.14 -9.85 17.35
N ARG A 72 7.06 -8.55 17.67
CA ARG A 72 8.13 -7.84 18.39
C ARG A 72 7.66 -7.48 19.79
N LEU A 73 8.42 -7.89 20.79
CA LEU A 73 8.19 -7.51 22.18
C LEU A 73 8.64 -6.05 22.39
N ARG A 74 7.75 -5.24 22.96
CA ARG A 74 8.08 -3.88 23.40
C ARG A 74 8.81 -3.99 24.74
N ASP A 75 9.87 -3.20 24.90
CA ASP A 75 10.62 -3.06 26.15
C ASP A 75 11.20 -4.36 26.75
N TYR A 76 11.33 -5.41 25.96
CA TYR A 76 11.99 -6.65 26.35
C TYR A 76 13.31 -6.78 25.61
N LEU A 77 14.38 -7.00 26.38
CA LEU A 77 15.68 -7.42 25.86
C LEU A 77 15.85 -8.90 26.14
N ASP A 78 16.25 -9.65 25.11
CA ASP A 78 16.42 -11.09 25.21
C ASP A 78 17.39 -11.49 26.34
N SER A 79 16.89 -12.29 27.29
CA SER A 79 17.68 -12.78 28.41
C SER A 79 17.26 -14.18 28.85
N PHE A 80 18.21 -14.98 29.33
CA PHE A 80 17.92 -16.32 29.87
C PHE A 80 17.18 -16.28 31.22
N ARG A 81 17.18 -15.13 31.89
CA ARG A 81 16.64 -14.97 33.25
C ARG A 81 15.14 -14.68 33.24
N HIS A 82 14.65 -14.00 32.22
CA HIS A 82 13.25 -13.58 32.15
C HIS A 82 12.56 -14.13 30.90
N ASN A 83 11.55 -14.96 31.11
CA ASN A 83 10.70 -15.47 30.04
C ASN A 83 9.51 -14.50 29.84
N PRO A 84 9.35 -13.90 28.65
CA PRO A 84 8.35 -12.85 28.42
C PRO A 84 6.91 -13.37 28.32
N ARG A 85 6.71 -14.68 28.14
CA ARG A 85 5.38 -15.35 28.09
C ARG A 85 4.31 -14.54 27.34
N PRO A 86 4.50 -14.26 26.03
CA PRO A 86 3.51 -13.54 25.25
C PRO A 86 2.17 -14.29 25.25
N ASP A 87 1.06 -13.53 25.16
CA ASP A 87 -0.26 -14.13 24.96
C ASP A 87 -0.29 -14.90 23.64
N THR A 88 -0.81 -16.12 23.69
CA THR A 88 -0.89 -17.06 22.56
C THR A 88 -2.31 -17.26 22.04
N THR A 89 -3.31 -16.69 22.73
CA THR A 89 -4.74 -16.93 22.47
C THR A 89 -5.20 -16.41 21.10
N GLY A 90 -4.50 -15.40 20.56
CA GLY A 90 -4.81 -14.78 19.27
C GLY A 90 -4.29 -15.51 18.02
N TYR A 91 -3.58 -16.63 18.17
CA TYR A 91 -2.95 -17.33 17.05
C TYR A 91 -3.67 -18.63 16.68
N LEU A 92 -3.59 -19.00 15.40
CA LEU A 92 -4.14 -20.24 14.88
C LEU A 92 -3.21 -21.43 15.21
N GLU A 93 -3.73 -22.65 15.10
CA GLU A 93 -2.95 -23.87 15.39
C GLU A 93 -1.95 -24.22 14.29
N ASP A 94 -2.25 -23.85 13.04
CA ASP A 94 -1.44 -24.04 11.85
C ASP A 94 -0.46 -22.87 11.58
N GLU A 95 -0.47 -21.85 12.43
CA GLU A 95 0.36 -20.65 12.28
C GLU A 95 1.66 -20.76 13.10
N THR A 96 2.79 -20.32 12.50
CA THR A 96 4.09 -20.23 13.18
C THR A 96 4.57 -18.80 13.24
N ILE A 97 4.66 -18.26 14.45
CA ILE A 97 5.01 -16.85 14.70
C ILE A 97 6.37 -16.76 15.38
N PHE A 98 7.33 -16.12 14.72
CA PHE A 98 8.62 -15.84 15.35
C PHE A 98 8.54 -14.57 16.19
N VAL A 99 9.03 -14.67 17.42
CA VAL A 99 9.00 -13.58 18.40
C VAL A 99 10.41 -13.02 18.57
N TYR A 100 10.53 -11.70 18.43
CA TYR A 100 11.78 -10.96 18.50
C TYR A 100 11.77 -9.98 19.68
N ASP A 101 12.95 -9.69 20.21
CA ASP A 101 13.14 -8.68 21.24
C ASP A 101 13.15 -7.26 20.66
N SER A 102 13.33 -6.26 21.52
CA SER A 102 13.40 -4.86 21.11
C SER A 102 14.57 -4.56 20.16
N THR A 103 15.61 -5.39 20.11
CA THR A 103 16.77 -5.25 19.23
C THR A 103 16.66 -6.05 17.92
N GLY A 104 15.60 -6.85 17.76
CA GLY A 104 15.41 -7.73 16.61
C GLY A 104 16.03 -9.11 16.76
N LYS A 105 16.47 -9.50 17.95
CA LYS A 105 17.00 -10.84 18.23
C LYS A 105 15.84 -11.81 18.46
N CYS A 106 15.89 -12.99 17.83
CA CYS A 106 14.87 -14.01 18.07
C CYS A 106 14.89 -14.46 19.53
N VAL A 107 13.72 -14.49 20.18
CA VAL A 107 13.49 -14.92 21.57
C VAL A 107 12.84 -16.30 21.62
N GLY A 108 12.06 -16.65 20.60
CA GLY A 108 11.36 -17.91 20.50
C GLY A 108 10.32 -17.87 19.38
N ARG A 109 9.37 -18.81 19.42
CA ARG A 109 8.24 -18.83 18.50
C ARG A 109 6.95 -19.26 19.18
N ILE A 110 5.84 -18.90 18.58
CA ILE A 110 4.51 -19.42 18.93
C ILE A 110 4.14 -20.39 17.82
N GLU A 111 3.83 -21.61 18.19
CA GLU A 111 3.48 -22.71 17.28
C GLU A 111 2.41 -23.55 17.97
N ALA A 112 1.34 -23.94 17.26
CA ALA A 112 0.23 -24.69 17.83
C ALA A 112 -0.34 -24.06 19.13
N ARG A 113 -0.47 -22.73 19.16
CA ARG A 113 -0.88 -21.92 20.33
C ARG A 113 0.01 -22.09 21.58
N GLN A 114 1.24 -22.56 21.41
CA GLN A 114 2.18 -22.74 22.50
C GLN A 114 3.39 -21.83 22.36
N TRP A 115 3.80 -21.24 23.47
CA TRP A 115 5.01 -20.43 23.54
C TRP A 115 6.26 -21.31 23.69
N LEU A 116 7.06 -21.37 22.63
CA LEU A 116 8.35 -22.06 22.58
C LEU A 116 9.48 -21.06 22.79
N TRP A 117 9.94 -20.97 24.04
CA TRP A 117 11.04 -20.08 24.41
C TRP A 117 12.41 -20.70 24.11
N LYS A 118 13.31 -19.96 23.46
CA LYS A 118 14.58 -20.52 22.94
C LYS A 118 15.53 -21.08 24.00
N TYR A 119 15.48 -20.58 25.23
CA TYR A 119 16.32 -21.08 26.32
C TYR A 119 15.82 -22.42 26.89
N ARG A 120 14.54 -22.74 26.67
CA ARG A 120 13.94 -24.04 27.01
C ARG A 120 13.96 -24.99 25.81
N PHE A 121 13.75 -24.47 24.62
CA PHE A 121 13.66 -25.24 23.37
C PHE A 121 14.71 -24.73 22.38
N LYS A 122 15.82 -25.46 22.25
CA LYS A 122 16.98 -25.03 21.42
C LYS A 122 16.64 -24.78 19.95
N ASN A 123 15.58 -25.41 19.44
CA ASN A 123 15.11 -25.26 18.07
C ASN A 123 14.14 -24.10 17.87
N ALA A 124 13.73 -23.36 18.91
CA ALA A 124 12.66 -22.35 18.79
C ALA A 124 12.96 -21.25 17.76
N CYS A 125 14.23 -20.86 17.63
CA CYS A 125 14.70 -19.86 16.67
C CYS A 125 15.29 -20.46 15.39
N PHE A 126 15.20 -21.78 15.20
CA PHE A 126 15.68 -22.42 13.98
C PHE A 126 14.84 -21.93 12.79
N ASN A 127 15.49 -21.55 11.69
CA ASN A 127 14.88 -20.93 10.51
C ASN A 127 14.13 -19.62 10.79
N SER A 128 14.37 -18.94 11.92
CA SER A 128 13.77 -17.62 12.13
C SER A 128 14.27 -16.68 11.04
N PRO A 129 13.39 -16.04 10.26
CA PRO A 129 13.83 -15.06 9.28
C PRO A 129 14.63 -13.96 9.98
N LEU A 130 15.68 -13.44 9.34
CA LEU A 130 16.40 -12.29 9.87
C LEU A 130 15.39 -11.16 10.14
N TYR A 131 15.48 -10.56 11.32
CA TYR A 131 14.78 -9.31 11.58
C TYR A 131 15.49 -8.22 10.77
N GLN A 132 15.15 -8.13 9.48
CA GLN A 132 15.37 -6.90 8.75
C GLN A 132 14.33 -5.91 9.27
N SER A 133 14.75 -5.00 10.14
CA SER A 133 14.01 -3.75 10.27
C SER A 133 14.06 -3.12 8.88
N SER A 134 12.93 -3.09 8.17
CA SER A 134 12.77 -2.15 7.07
C SER A 134 12.95 -0.76 7.65
N GLN A 135 14.17 -0.24 7.55
CA GLN A 135 14.47 1.15 7.85
C GLN A 135 14.13 1.99 6.62
N GLY A 136 13.42 3.10 6.87
CA GLY A 136 13.47 4.31 6.06
C GLY A 136 12.62 4.30 4.80
#